data_AF-A0A352B6G4-F1
#
_entry.id   AF-A0A352B6G4-F1
#
_cell.length_a   1.000
_cell.length_b   1.000
_cell.length_c   1.000
_cell.angle_alpha   90.00
_cell.angle_beta   90.00
_cell.angle_gamma   90.00
#
_symmetry.space_group_name_H-M   'P 1'
#
loop_
_entity.id
_entity.type
_entity.pdbx_description
1 polymer ?
#
loop_
_entity_poly.entity_id
_entity_poly.type
_entity_poly.pdbx_seq_one_letter_code
_entity_poly.pdbx_strand_id
1 'polypeptide(L)'
;MSWTEVAAHAGGLLGLWGGSPSLLAGAAPVDGVAGELRDAFGDRLYALVARHLEPRERAAEARIRQRANRFGLPVVVATEVLYPIRSGQALQDVVTCIRHHVSLATA
;
A
#
# COMPACT_ATOMS: atom_id res chain seq x y z
N MET A 1 -5.66 13.59 -4.85
CA MET A 1 -6.69 13.09 -3.93
C MET A 1 -6.19 13.30 -2.52
N SER A 2 -6.96 14.00 -1.68
CA SER A 2 -6.61 14.22 -0.27
C SER A 2 -7.18 13.11 0.62
N TRP A 3 -6.69 12.97 1.85
CA TRP A 3 -7.27 12.02 2.81
C TRP A 3 -8.70 12.36 3.20
N THR A 4 -9.02 13.66 3.27
CA THR A 4 -10.37 14.16 3.53
C THR A 4 -11.36 13.80 2.43
N GLU A 5 -10.92 13.85 1.18
CA GLU A 5 -11.74 13.40 0.05
C GLU A 5 -12.03 11.89 0.15
N VAL A 6 -11.03 11.07 0.47
CA VAL A 6 -11.22 9.63 0.68
C VAL A 6 -12.18 9.35 1.85
N ALA A 7 -12.00 10.03 2.97
CA ALA A 7 -12.85 9.89 4.15
C ALA A 7 -14.32 10.25 3.86
N ALA A 8 -14.55 11.33 3.12
CA ALA A 8 -15.90 11.77 2.73
C ALA A 8 -16.66 10.73 1.87
N HIS A 9 -15.96 9.84 1.18
CA HIS A 9 -16.54 8.83 0.30
C HIS A 9 -16.38 7.38 0.81
N ALA A 10 -16.10 7.18 2.10
CA ALA A 10 -15.85 5.86 2.68
C ALA A 10 -17.11 4.96 2.84
N GLY A 11 -18.31 5.49 2.64
CA GLY A 11 -19.57 4.76 2.82
C GLY A 11 -19.66 3.51 1.93
N GLY A 12 -19.87 2.34 2.53
CA GLY A 12 -19.99 1.06 1.81
C GLY A 12 -18.68 0.43 1.28
N LEU A 13 -17.53 1.09 1.47
CA LEU A 13 -16.21 0.60 1.01
C LEU A 13 -15.40 -0.12 2.11
N LEU A 14 -14.49 -0.99 1.70
CA LEU A 14 -13.41 -1.50 2.55
C LEU A 14 -12.14 -0.68 2.29
N GLY A 15 -11.46 -0.26 3.35
CA GLY A 15 -10.20 0.47 3.28
C GLY A 15 -9.03 -0.47 3.46
N LEU A 16 -8.19 -0.61 2.43
CA LEU A 16 -6.89 -1.27 2.55
C LEU A 16 -5.80 -0.21 2.60
N TRP A 17 -5.25 0.03 3.79
CA TRP A 17 -4.21 1.03 4.00
C TRP A 17 -2.86 0.34 4.18
N GLY A 18 -1.97 0.48 3.19
CA GLY A 18 -0.67 -0.17 3.22
C GLY A 18 -0.09 -0.34 1.82
N GLY A 19 0.80 -1.32 1.64
CA GLY A 19 1.57 -1.50 0.40
C GLY A 19 2.78 -0.55 0.33
N SER A 20 3.66 -0.76 -0.66
CA SER A 20 4.81 0.12 -0.89
C SER A 20 4.73 0.73 -2.29
N PRO A 21 4.75 2.08 -2.42
CA PRO A 21 4.89 3.08 -1.38
C PRO A 21 3.54 3.49 -0.74
N SER A 22 3.43 3.41 0.59
CA SER A 22 2.30 4.00 1.32
C SER A 22 2.75 4.79 2.54
N LEU A 23 1.91 5.72 2.98
CA LEU A 23 2.13 6.50 4.19
C LEU A 23 2.27 5.60 5.42
N LEU A 24 1.50 4.50 5.50
CA LEU A 24 1.56 3.54 6.60
C LEU A 24 2.89 2.76 6.64
N ALA A 25 3.46 2.44 5.47
CA ALA A 25 4.76 1.79 5.33
C ALA A 25 5.97 2.73 5.50
N GLY A 26 5.77 4.03 5.28
CA GLY A 26 6.78 5.07 5.32
C GLY A 26 7.21 5.50 6.72
N ALA A 27 8.21 6.38 6.79
CA ALA A 27 8.70 6.94 8.06
C ALA A 27 7.94 8.19 8.52
N ALA A 28 7.17 8.83 7.63
CA ALA A 28 6.44 10.06 7.94
C ALA A 28 5.38 9.85 9.04
N PRO A 29 5.03 10.90 9.81
CA PRO A 29 3.96 10.86 10.79
C PRO A 29 2.62 10.50 10.13
N VAL A 30 1.79 9.75 10.84
CA VAL A 30 0.51 9.25 10.31
C VAL A 30 -0.68 9.51 11.21
N ASP A 31 -0.49 10.11 12.39
CA ASP A 31 -1.48 10.13 13.46
C ASP A 31 -2.77 10.87 13.05
N GLY A 32 -2.67 12.03 12.40
CA GLY A 32 -3.83 12.77 11.91
C GLY A 32 -4.62 11.99 10.85
N VAL A 33 -3.90 11.39 9.88
CA VAL A 33 -4.49 10.59 8.81
C VAL A 33 -5.10 9.29 9.35
N ALA A 34 -4.46 8.65 10.33
CA ALA A 34 -4.95 7.43 10.95
C ALA A 34 -6.26 7.67 11.69
N GLY A 35 -6.39 8.80 12.40
CA GLY A 35 -7.64 9.22 13.03
C GLY A 35 -8.74 9.41 12.00
N GLU A 36 -8.49 10.26 10.99
CA GLU A 36 -9.44 10.58 9.93
C GLU A 36 -9.94 9.34 9.18
N LEU A 37 -9.05 8.42 8.82
CA LEU A 37 -9.41 7.17 8.16
C LEU A 37 -10.20 6.24 9.08
N ARG A 38 -9.83 6.14 10.36
CA ARG A 38 -10.58 5.30 11.31
C ARG A 38 -11.99 5.82 11.53
N ASP A 39 -12.17 7.12 11.65
CA ASP A 39 -13.48 7.72 11.86
C ASP A 39 -14.38 7.50 10.63
N ALA A 40 -13.81 7.54 9.42
CA ALA A 40 -14.56 7.36 8.17
C ALA A 40 -14.90 5.89 7.85
N PHE A 41 -13.95 4.97 8.04
CA PHE A 41 -14.11 3.56 7.66
C PHE A 41 -14.62 2.68 8.82
N GLY A 42 -14.37 3.07 10.07
CA GLY A 42 -14.73 2.28 11.25
C GLY A 42 -14.00 0.93 11.29
N ASP A 43 -14.76 -0.14 11.44
CA ASP A 43 -14.29 -1.54 11.45
C ASP A 43 -13.91 -2.07 10.05
N ARG A 44 -14.11 -1.27 9.00
CA ARG A 44 -13.81 -1.62 7.60
C ARG A 44 -12.42 -1.18 7.14
N LEU A 45 -11.58 -0.69 8.05
CA LEU A 45 -10.20 -0.27 7.75
C LEU A 45 -9.19 -1.33 8.17
N TYR A 46 -8.37 -1.77 7.21
CA TYR A 46 -7.39 -2.83 7.40
C TYR A 46 -5.98 -2.33 7.05
N ALA A 47 -5.01 -2.76 7.85
CA ALA A 47 -3.60 -2.54 7.56
C ALA A 47 -3.11 -3.61 6.55
N LEU A 48 -2.70 -3.18 5.37
CA LEU A 48 -2.22 -4.07 4.31
C LEU A 48 -0.71 -4.29 4.39
N VAL A 49 -0.30 -5.56 4.50
CA VAL A 49 1.09 -6.00 4.35
C VAL A 49 1.24 -6.72 3.00
N ALA A 50 2.13 -6.22 2.15
CA ALA A 50 2.53 -6.87 0.90
C ALA A 50 3.99 -7.34 0.97
N ARG A 51 4.29 -8.50 0.39
CA ARG A 51 5.65 -9.08 0.33
C ARG A 51 5.96 -9.62 -1.05
N HIS A 52 7.00 -9.07 -1.66
CA HIS A 52 7.61 -9.47 -2.93
C HIS A 52 8.98 -10.14 -2.73
N LEU A 53 9.37 -10.39 -1.48
CA LEU A 53 10.65 -10.99 -1.05
C LEU A 53 11.85 -10.05 -1.20
N GLU A 54 11.62 -8.74 -1.12
CA GLU A 54 12.69 -7.75 -1.16
C GLU A 54 13.15 -7.34 0.24
N PRO A 55 14.46 -7.08 0.47
CA PRO A 55 14.97 -6.73 1.80
C PRO A 55 14.31 -5.51 2.44
N ARG A 56 14.01 -4.48 1.64
CA ARG A 56 13.36 -3.23 2.08
C ARG A 56 11.97 -3.44 2.69
N GLU A 57 11.30 -4.53 2.33
CA GLU A 57 9.94 -4.82 2.79
C GLU A 57 9.89 -5.21 4.26
N ARG A 58 10.97 -5.80 4.81
CA ARG A 58 10.99 -6.19 6.23
C ARG A 58 10.83 -4.99 7.15
N ALA A 59 11.52 -3.89 6.85
CA ALA A 59 11.42 -2.67 7.63
C ALA A 59 10.04 -1.99 7.48
N ALA A 60 9.47 -2.04 6.27
CA ALA A 60 8.13 -1.55 6.01
C ALA A 60 7.05 -2.38 6.75
N GLU A 61 7.13 -3.70 6.69
CA GLU A 61 6.25 -4.63 7.39
C GLU A 61 6.28 -4.39 8.91
N ALA A 62 7.48 -4.26 9.49
CA ALA A 62 7.63 -3.99 10.92
C ALA A 62 6.91 -2.70 11.34
N ARG A 63 7.06 -1.62 10.54
CA ARG A 63 6.36 -0.35 10.77
C ARG A 63 4.84 -0.48 10.62
N ILE A 64 4.37 -1.18 9.59
CA ILE A 64 2.93 -1.42 9.38
C ILE A 64 2.35 -2.17 10.58
N ARG A 65 2.98 -3.25 11.04
CA ARG A 65 2.52 -4.04 12.19
C ARG A 65 2.50 -3.21 13.48
N GLN A 66 3.54 -2.42 13.73
CA GLN A 66 3.60 -1.52 14.89
C GLN A 66 2.44 -0.51 14.88
N ARG A 67 2.20 0.12 13.73
CA ARG A 67 1.14 1.12 13.57
C ARG A 67 -0.26 0.51 13.60
N ALA A 68 -0.43 -0.66 12.98
CA ALA A 68 -1.68 -1.42 13.05
C ALA A 68 -2.05 -1.73 14.51
N ASN A 69 -1.08 -2.17 15.32
CA ASN A 69 -1.28 -2.37 16.74
C ASN A 69 -1.63 -1.06 17.47
N ARG A 70 -0.91 0.03 17.18
CA ARG A 70 -1.17 1.36 17.78
C ARG A 70 -2.59 1.86 17.51
N PHE A 71 -3.11 1.63 16.31
CA PHE A 71 -4.39 2.16 15.84
C PHE A 71 -5.55 1.14 15.90
N GLY A 72 -5.28 -0.08 16.38
CA GLY A 72 -6.27 -1.16 16.47
C GLY A 72 -6.78 -1.64 15.10
N LEU A 73 -5.93 -1.60 14.07
CA LEU A 73 -6.30 -2.02 12.72
C LEU A 73 -6.06 -3.52 12.55
N PRO A 74 -7.04 -4.30 12.07
CA PRO A 74 -6.79 -5.68 11.67
C PRO A 74 -5.80 -5.71 10.50
N VAL A 75 -4.87 -6.67 10.55
CA VAL A 75 -3.85 -6.83 9.51
C VAL A 75 -4.31 -7.83 8.47
N VAL A 76 -4.20 -7.47 7.20
CA VAL A 76 -4.43 -8.36 6.05
C VAL A 76 -3.16 -8.45 5.21
N VAL A 77 -2.98 -9.58 4.55
CA VAL A 77 -1.85 -9.83 3.66
C VAL A 77 -2.37 -9.95 2.24
N ALA A 78 -1.77 -9.23 1.30
CA ALA A 78 -2.04 -9.40 -0.12
C ALA A 78 -0.74 -9.38 -0.93
N THR A 79 -0.79 -9.93 -2.14
CA THR A 79 0.30 -9.81 -3.11
C THR A 79 -0.12 -8.74 -4.12
N GLU A 80 0.73 -7.75 -4.38
CA GLU A 80 0.47 -6.72 -5.39
C GLU A 80 0.83 -7.28 -6.77
N VAL A 81 0.02 -8.23 -7.23
CA VAL A 81 0.27 -8.98 -8.48
C VAL A 81 0.27 -8.03 -9.67
N LEU A 82 1.43 -7.86 -10.31
CA LEU A 82 1.56 -7.09 -11.55
C LEU A 82 1.31 -7.94 -12.80
N TYR A 83 1.54 -9.26 -12.73
CA TYR A 83 1.40 -10.19 -13.84
C TYR A 83 1.04 -11.60 -13.33
N PRO A 84 0.24 -12.38 -14.08
CA PRO A 84 -0.32 -13.65 -13.60
C PRO A 84 0.69 -14.80 -13.57
N ILE A 85 1.74 -14.75 -14.39
CA ILE A 85 2.76 -15.80 -14.50
C ILE A 85 4.15 -15.20 -14.46
N ARG A 86 5.13 -15.91 -13.88
CA ARG A 86 6.51 -15.42 -13.72
C ARG A 86 7.16 -14.98 -15.03
N SER A 87 6.92 -15.69 -16.13
CA SER A 87 7.43 -15.34 -17.47
C SER A 87 6.87 -14.03 -18.02
N GLY A 88 5.80 -13.48 -17.43
CA GLY A 88 5.22 -12.19 -17.79
C GLY A 88 6.04 -10.98 -17.35
N GLN A 89 7.09 -11.16 -16.54
CA GLN A 89 7.93 -10.07 -16.04
C GLN A 89 8.53 -9.24 -17.19
N ALA A 90 9.11 -9.88 -18.21
CA ALA A 90 9.75 -9.15 -19.32
C ALA A 90 8.76 -8.24 -20.07
N LEU A 91 7.49 -8.67 -20.21
CA LEU A 91 6.45 -7.85 -20.80
C LEU A 91 6.06 -6.68 -19.87
N GLN A 92 5.94 -6.93 -18.57
CA GLN A 92 5.67 -5.89 -17.58
C GLN A 92 6.75 -4.81 -17.57
N ASP A 93 8.03 -5.21 -17.67
CA ASP A 93 9.16 -4.28 -17.71
C ASP A 93 9.08 -3.36 -18.94
N VAL A 94 8.74 -3.91 -20.11
CA VAL A 94 8.54 -3.11 -21.34
C VAL A 94 7.36 -2.15 -21.22
N VAL A 95 6.21 -2.59 -20.71
CA VAL A 95 5.04 -1.71 -20.51
C VAL A 95 5.36 -0.60 -19.49
N THR A 96 6.17 -0.91 -18.49
CA THR A 96 6.67 0.06 -17.50
C THR A 96 7.61 1.07 -18.18
N CYS A 97 8.55 0.61 -19.00
CA CYS A 97 9.45 1.48 -19.77
C CYS A 97 8.69 2.43 -20.70
N ILE A 98 7.68 1.94 -21.41
CA ILE A 98 6.81 2.75 -22.27
C ILE A 98 6.12 3.84 -21.46
N ARG A 99 5.54 3.51 -20.29
CA ARG A 99 4.91 4.49 -19.40
C ARG A 99 5.87 5.58 -18.93
N HIS A 100 7.11 5.22 -18.64
CA HIS A 100 8.13 6.13 -18.15
C HIS A 100 8.96 6.81 -19.25
N HIS A 101 8.66 6.53 -20.53
CA HIS A 101 9.40 7.05 -21.69
C HIS A 101 10.91 6.77 -21.63
N VAL A 102 11.30 5.59 -21.13
CA VAL A 102 12.70 5.13 -21.07
C VAL A 102 12.87 3.86 -21.89
N SER A 103 14.11 3.53 -22.24
CA SER A 103 14.45 2.24 -22.83
C SER A 103 14.75 1.21 -21.74
N LEU A 104 14.61 -0.09 -22.06
CA LEU A 104 14.98 -1.16 -21.13
C LEU A 104 16.46 -1.12 -20.73
N ALA A 105 17.34 -0.62 -21.61
CA ALA A 105 18.77 -0.50 -21.33
C ALA A 105 19.13 0.63 -20.36
N THR A 106 18.20 1.55 -20.11
CA THR A 106 18.41 2.77 -19.30
C THR A 106 17.50 2.84 -18.07
N ALA A 107 16.70 1.79 -17.84
CA ALA A 107 15.74 1.70 -16.75
C ALA A 107 16.39 1.37 -15.40
#